data_AF-A0A5C3KHZ0-F1
#
_entry.id   AF-A0A5C3KHZ0-F1
#
_cell.length_a   1.000
_cell.length_b   1.000
_cell.length_c   1.000
_cell.angle_alpha   90.00
_cell.angle_beta   90.00
_cell.angle_gamma   90.00
#
_symmetry.space_group_name_H-M   'P 1'
#
loop_
_entity.id
_entity.type
_entity.pdbx_description
1 polymer ?
#
loop_
_entity_poly.entity_id
_entity_poly.type
_entity_poly.pdbx_seq_one_letter_code
_entity_poly.pdbx_strand_id
1 'polypeptide(L)'
;MTPVWTEEYYNEFGLVLAKSRYAIYVIEMVTVGIQFFMNLYGLIVFFDTSSERRQGRALYLISGWLIFAFYTTGACIDMAKTFENLREPSNGVEYVDMYRSTSTWMNTMSVISYCPVFVIGEGLLVFDI
;
A
#
# COMPACT_ATOMS: atom_id res chain seq x y z
N MET A 1 -13.28 -9.49 -34.94
CA MET A 1 -14.57 -9.59 -34.23
C MET A 1 -14.33 -9.07 -32.83
N THR A 2 -14.83 -7.89 -32.50
CA THR A 2 -14.82 -7.41 -31.11
C THR A 2 -15.85 -8.24 -30.33
N PRO A 3 -15.49 -8.86 -29.19
CA PRO A 3 -16.46 -9.56 -28.37
C PRO A 3 -17.58 -8.59 -28.00
N VAL A 4 -18.82 -8.99 -28.33
CA VAL A 4 -20.03 -8.22 -27.97
C VAL A 4 -20.32 -8.58 -26.51
N TRP A 5 -19.70 -7.84 -25.60
CA TRP A 5 -19.95 -7.97 -24.18
C TRP A 5 -21.39 -7.49 -23.88
N THR A 6 -22.17 -8.33 -23.21
CA THR A 6 -23.50 -7.95 -22.72
C THR A 6 -23.39 -7.05 -21.50
N GLU A 7 -24.39 -6.21 -21.26
CA GLU A 7 -24.44 -5.31 -20.09
C GLU A 7 -24.36 -6.08 -18.77
N GLU A 8 -25.01 -7.25 -18.72
CA GLU A 8 -24.94 -8.19 -17.59
C GLU A 8 -23.51 -8.65 -17.29
N TYR A 9 -22.73 -8.96 -18.33
CA TYR A 9 -21.33 -9.35 -18.17
C TYR A 9 -20.47 -8.20 -17.60
N TYR A 10 -20.66 -6.98 -18.08
CA TYR A 10 -19.94 -5.81 -17.56
C TYR A 10 -20.24 -5.56 -16.08
N ASN A 11 -21.49 -5.77 -15.68
CA ASN A 11 -21.91 -5.61 -14.30
C ASN A 11 -21.25 -6.65 -13.38
N GLU A 12 -21.28 -7.94 -13.76
CA GLU A 12 -20.59 -8.99 -13.01
C GLU A 12 -19.09 -8.75 -12.92
N PHE A 13 -18.46 -8.36 -14.04
CA PHE A 13 -17.04 -8.05 -14.09
C PHE A 13 -16.68 -6.91 -13.11
N GLY A 14 -17.44 -5.83 -13.12
CA GLY A 14 -17.22 -4.69 -12.20
C GLY A 14 -17.35 -5.09 -10.73
N LEU A 15 -18.33 -5.92 -10.39
CA LEU A 15 -18.51 -6.44 -9.02
C LEU A 15 -17.36 -7.35 -8.58
N VAL A 16 -16.87 -8.24 -9.45
CA VAL A 16 -15.71 -9.09 -9.15
C VAL A 16 -14.46 -8.24 -8.95
N LEU A 17 -14.27 -7.20 -9.77
CA LEU A 17 -13.14 -6.29 -9.65
C LEU A 17 -13.18 -5.51 -8.33
N ALA A 18 -14.36 -5.01 -7.95
CA ALA A 18 -14.59 -4.34 -6.67
C ALA A 18 -14.25 -5.24 -5.47
N LYS A 19 -14.76 -6.48 -5.46
CA LYS A 19 -14.47 -7.48 -4.41
C LYS A 19 -12.99 -7.82 -4.34
N SER A 20 -12.35 -8.02 -5.49
CA SER A 20 -10.92 -8.35 -5.57
C SER A 20 -10.06 -7.22 -5.02
N ARG A 21 -10.38 -5.97 -5.38
CA ARG A 21 -9.70 -4.79 -4.85
C ARG A 21 -9.83 -4.68 -3.34
N TYR A 22 -11.04 -4.82 -2.81
CA TYR A 22 -11.26 -4.82 -1.37
C TYR A 22 -10.42 -5.88 -0.65
N ALA A 23 -10.38 -7.11 -1.17
CA ALA A 23 -9.58 -8.19 -0.61
C ALA A 23 -8.07 -7.87 -0.60
N ILE A 24 -7.55 -7.25 -1.67
CA ILE A 24 -6.15 -6.80 -1.74
C ILE A 24 -5.86 -5.80 -0.61
N TYR A 25 -6.73 -4.81 -0.38
CA TYR A 25 -6.51 -3.82 0.67
C TYR A 25 -6.58 -4.42 2.09
N VAL A 26 -7.40 -5.45 2.30
CA VAL A 26 -7.40 -6.20 3.57
C VAL A 26 -6.03 -6.87 3.80
N ILE A 27 -5.46 -7.49 2.76
CA ILE A 27 -4.13 -8.10 2.82
C ILE A 27 -3.05 -7.04 3.06
N GLU A 28 -3.13 -5.88 2.40
CA GLU A 28 -2.21 -4.77 2.62
C GLU A 28 -2.24 -4.29 4.08
N MET A 29 -3.42 -4.13 4.69
CA MET A 29 -3.52 -3.74 6.10
C MET A 29 -2.92 -4.77 7.07
N VAL A 30 -3.09 -6.06 6.79
CA VAL A 30 -2.41 -7.11 7.55
C VAL A 30 -0.89 -6.98 7.42
N THR A 31 -0.41 -6.71 6.20
CA THR A 31 1.01 -6.52 5.91
C THR A 31 1.59 -5.30 6.64
N VAL A 32 0.85 -4.17 6.67
CA VAL A 32 1.19 -2.99 7.48
C VAL A 32 1.32 -3.35 8.96
N GLY A 33 0.38 -4.14 9.50
CA GLY A 33 0.43 -4.60 10.89
C GLY A 33 1.65 -5.45 11.21
N ILE A 34 2.01 -6.38 10.33
CA ILE A 34 3.23 -7.20 10.46
C ILE A 34 4.47 -6.32 10.40
N GLN A 35 4.54 -5.39 9.44
CA GLN A 35 5.66 -4.46 9.29
C GLN A 35 5.83 -3.57 10.54
N PHE A 36 4.74 -3.12 11.14
CA PHE A 36 4.75 -2.37 12.39
C PHE A 36 5.33 -3.21 13.54
N PHE A 37 4.86 -4.46 13.69
CA PHE A 37 5.36 -5.36 14.72
C PHE A 37 6.86 -5.65 14.57
N MET A 38 7.34 -5.87 13.33
CA MET A 38 8.76 -6.07 13.06
C MET A 38 9.61 -4.84 13.40
N ASN A 39 9.14 -3.63 13.07
CA ASN A 39 9.84 -2.39 13.44
C ASN A 39 9.88 -2.16 14.95
N LEU A 40 8.78 -2.45 15.67
CA LEU A 40 8.75 -2.40 17.13
C LEU A 40 9.72 -3.40 17.77
N TYR A 41 9.76 -4.63 17.25
CA TYR A 41 10.71 -5.63 17.73
C TYR A 41 12.16 -5.17 17.52
N GLY A 42 12.48 -4.62 16.35
CA GLY A 42 13.79 -4.02 16.07
C GLY A 42 14.15 -2.88 17.03
N LEU A 43 13.18 -2.02 17.37
CA LEU A 43 13.32 -0.94 18.35
C LEU A 43 13.66 -1.48 19.75
N ILE A 44 12.94 -2.50 20.21
CA ILE A 44 13.18 -3.13 21.51
C ILE A 44 14.60 -3.71 21.58
N VAL A 45 14.99 -4.48 20.56
CA VAL A 45 16.33 -5.10 20.46
C VAL A 45 17.43 -4.04 20.41
N PHE A 46 17.20 -2.92 19.73
CA PHE A 46 18.13 -1.80 19.68
C PHE A 46 18.35 -1.17 21.06
N PHE A 47 17.28 -1.00 21.85
CA PHE A 47 17.38 -0.49 23.22
C PHE A 47 18.04 -1.47 24.20
N ASP A 48 17.94 -2.77 23.95
CA ASP A 48 18.56 -3.80 24.79
C ASP A 48 20.07 -3.98 24.52
N THR A 49 20.52 -3.63 23.31
CA THR A 49 21.94 -3.72 22.92
C THR A 49 22.79 -2.63 23.60
N SER A 50 24.00 -2.93 24.09
CA SER A 50 24.90 -1.95 24.73
C SER A 50 25.37 -0.83 23.78
N SER A 51 25.62 0.39 24.30
CA SER A 51 25.89 1.59 23.49
C SER A 51 27.09 1.47 22.55
N GLU A 52 28.11 0.69 22.93
CA GLU A 52 29.31 0.44 22.12
C GLU A 52 29.01 -0.35 20.84
N ARG A 53 27.90 -1.12 20.79
CA ARG A 53 27.45 -1.86 19.60
C ARG A 53 26.31 -1.17 18.83
N ARG A 54 25.87 0.03 19.24
CA ARG A 54 24.76 0.77 18.59
C ARG A 54 25.19 1.62 17.40
N GLN A 55 26.48 1.98 17.29
CA GLN A 55 26.99 2.80 16.19
C GLN A 55 26.83 2.03 14.86
N GLY A 56 25.99 2.58 13.96
CA GLY A 56 25.66 1.99 12.66
C GLY A 56 24.21 1.48 12.58
N ARG A 57 23.71 0.78 13.61
CA ARG A 57 22.35 0.18 13.60
C ARG A 57 21.22 1.19 13.70
N ALA A 58 21.49 2.38 14.24
CA ALA A 58 20.50 3.45 14.36
C ALA A 58 19.97 3.92 12.99
N LEU A 59 20.83 3.97 11.97
CA LEU A 59 20.43 4.40 10.62
C LEU A 59 19.48 3.39 9.96
N TYR A 60 19.73 2.09 10.11
CA TYR A 60 18.83 1.03 9.66
C TYR A 60 17.47 1.08 10.33
N LEU A 61 17.46 1.46 11.62
CA LEU A 61 16.22 1.57 12.36
C LEU A 61 15.41 2.78 11.88
N ILE A 62 16.07 3.93 11.70
CA ILE A 62 15.44 5.15 11.17
C ILE A 62 14.91 4.91 9.75
N SER A 63 15.67 4.23 8.88
CA SER A 63 15.22 3.91 7.52
C SER A 63 14.03 2.95 7.53
N GLY A 64 14.02 1.93 8.40
CA GLY A 64 12.87 1.04 8.59
C GLY A 64 11.59 1.76 9.02
N TRP A 65 11.71 2.71 9.96
CA TRP A 65 10.59 3.56 10.38
C TRP A 65 10.12 4.53 9.30
N LEU A 66 11.03 5.10 8.50
CA LEU A 66 10.68 5.94 7.36
C LEU A 66 9.93 5.15 6.30
N ILE A 67 10.46 3.98 5.91
CA ILE A 67 9.79 3.07 4.97
C ILE A 67 8.39 2.73 5.48
N PHE A 68 8.27 2.37 6.77
CA PHE A 68 6.99 2.05 7.37
C PHE A 68 6.01 3.23 7.31
N ALA A 69 6.44 4.45 7.65
CA ALA A 69 5.58 5.63 7.63
C ALA A 69 5.07 5.95 6.23
N PHE A 70 5.94 5.92 5.21
CA PHE A 70 5.56 6.18 3.82
C PHE A 70 4.65 5.09 3.26
N TYR A 71 4.99 3.82 3.50
CA TYR A 71 4.19 2.68 3.06
C TYR A 71 2.78 2.70 3.69
N THR A 72 2.70 2.92 5.01
CA THR A 72 1.43 2.96 5.74
C THR A 72 0.56 4.13 5.27
N THR A 73 1.16 5.30 5.04
CA THR A 73 0.42 6.46 4.53
C THR A 73 -0.17 6.19 3.15
N GLY A 74 0.60 5.58 2.25
CA GLY A 74 0.13 5.15 0.93
C GLY A 74 -1.04 4.15 1.03
N ALA A 75 -0.88 3.11 1.84
CA ALA A 75 -1.92 2.10 2.06
C ALA A 75 -3.20 2.70 2.66
N CYS A 76 -3.10 3.61 3.62
CA CYS A 76 -4.26 4.29 4.20
C CYS A 76 -4.98 5.17 3.17
N ILE A 77 -4.24 5.90 2.32
CA ILE A 77 -4.80 6.73 1.25
C ILE A 77 -5.53 5.86 0.22
N ASP A 78 -4.96 4.72 -0.17
CA ASP A 78 -5.59 3.83 -1.16
C ASP A 78 -6.80 3.09 -0.60
N MET A 79 -6.77 2.72 0.68
CA MET A 79 -7.93 2.17 1.38
C MET A 79 -9.06 3.21 1.50
N ALA A 80 -8.75 4.46 1.86
CA ALA A 80 -9.75 5.52 1.96
C ALA A 80 -10.45 5.77 0.62
N LYS A 81 -9.69 5.86 -0.48
CA LYS A 81 -10.25 5.97 -1.84
C LYS A 81 -11.13 4.79 -2.20
N THR A 82 -10.68 3.58 -1.88
CA THR A 82 -11.44 2.38 -2.23
C THR A 82 -12.74 2.31 -1.45
N PHE A 83 -12.74 2.78 -0.20
CA PHE A 83 -13.95 2.90 0.59
C PHE A 83 -14.93 3.92 0.00
N GLU A 84 -14.45 5.09 -0.45
CA GLU A 84 -15.27 6.07 -1.17
C GLU A 84 -15.83 5.49 -2.48
N ASN A 85 -14.98 4.88 -3.30
CA ASN A 85 -15.35 4.26 -4.56
C ASN A 85 -16.28 3.05 -4.40
N LEU A 86 -16.31 2.38 -3.25
CA LEU A 86 -17.25 1.31 -2.94
C LEU A 86 -18.58 1.82 -2.40
N ARG A 87 -18.61 3.05 -1.86
CA ARG A 87 -19.81 3.63 -1.23
C ARG A 87 -20.73 4.29 -2.25
N GLU A 88 -20.19 4.86 -3.31
CA GLU A 88 -20.92 5.70 -4.26
C GLU A 88 -21.69 4.93 -5.37
N PRO A 89 -21.17 3.83 -5.96
CA PRO A 89 -21.85 3.15 -7.05
C PRO A 89 -22.87 2.10 -6.56
N SER A 90 -24.04 2.06 -7.22
CA SER A 90 -25.08 1.05 -7.00
C SER A 90 -24.78 -0.24 -7.78
N ASN A 91 -24.09 -0.11 -8.92
CA ASN A 91 -23.94 -1.15 -9.94
C ASN A 91 -22.45 -1.32 -10.35
N GLY A 92 -22.06 -2.50 -10.82
CA GLY A 92 -20.69 -2.79 -11.24
C GLY A 92 -20.23 -1.97 -12.46
N VAL A 93 -21.15 -1.56 -13.32
CA VAL A 93 -20.85 -0.68 -14.47
C VAL A 93 -20.45 0.73 -14.00
N GLU A 94 -21.18 1.29 -13.05
CA GLU A 94 -20.87 2.60 -12.43
C GLU A 94 -19.54 2.55 -11.69
N TYR A 95 -19.26 1.43 -11.00
CA TYR A 95 -17.98 1.21 -10.33
C TYR A 95 -16.81 1.25 -11.31
N VAL A 96 -16.92 0.61 -12.48
CA VAL A 96 -15.87 0.62 -13.51
C VAL A 96 -15.68 2.02 -14.11
N ASP A 97 -16.77 2.77 -14.29
CA ASP A 97 -16.71 4.11 -14.87
C ASP A 97 -16.13 5.14 -13.88
N MET A 98 -16.53 5.07 -12.60
CA MET A 98 -15.91 5.83 -11.51
C MET A 98 -14.44 5.47 -11.32
N TYR A 99 -14.09 4.17 -11.42
CA TYR A 99 -12.70 3.74 -11.33
C TYR A 99 -11.83 4.34 -12.45
N ARG A 100 -12.37 4.49 -13.67
CA ARG A 100 -11.68 5.19 -14.76
C ARG A 100 -11.60 6.71 -14.54
N SER A 101 -12.63 7.29 -13.96
CA SER A 101 -12.73 8.73 -13.67
C SER A 101 -11.98 9.15 -12.40
N THR A 102 -11.50 8.19 -11.60
CA THR A 102 -10.87 8.46 -10.29
C THR A 102 -9.66 9.37 -10.44
N SER A 103 -9.66 10.43 -9.62
CA SER A 103 -8.72 11.56 -9.68
C SER A 103 -7.26 11.13 -9.74
N THR A 104 -6.58 11.52 -10.81
CA THR A 104 -5.17 11.25 -11.10
C THR A 104 -4.25 11.70 -9.97
N TRP A 105 -4.57 12.81 -9.30
CA TRP A 105 -3.72 13.38 -8.24
C TRP A 105 -3.56 12.44 -7.05
N MET A 106 -4.64 11.78 -6.65
CA MET A 106 -4.66 10.82 -5.57
C MET A 106 -3.82 9.57 -5.91
N ASN A 107 -3.88 9.09 -7.15
CA ASN A 107 -3.01 8.03 -7.64
C ASN A 107 -1.54 8.47 -7.68
N THR A 108 -1.26 9.71 -8.10
CA THR A 108 0.09 10.28 -8.07
C THR A 108 0.63 10.35 -6.64
N MET A 109 -0.17 10.77 -5.66
CA MET A 109 0.21 10.81 -4.24
C MET A 109 0.54 9.42 -3.66
N SER A 110 -0.25 8.40 -4.01
CA SER A 110 0.03 7.02 -3.60
C SER A 110 1.33 6.51 -4.22
N VAL A 111 1.52 6.68 -5.54
CA VAL A 111 2.75 6.28 -6.25
C VAL A 111 3.99 6.99 -5.68
N ILE A 112 3.88 8.30 -5.42
CA ILE A 112 4.96 9.08 -4.79
C ILE A 112 5.27 8.55 -3.39
N SER A 113 4.30 8.05 -2.64
CA SER A 113 4.53 7.47 -1.31
C SER A 113 5.30 6.15 -1.38
N TYR A 114 5.13 5.37 -2.45
CA TYR A 114 5.86 4.12 -2.64
C TYR A 114 7.28 4.32 -3.21
N CYS A 115 7.54 5.39 -3.98
CA CYS A 115 8.87 5.66 -4.54
C CYS A 115 10.01 5.68 -3.49
N PRO A 116 9.90 6.38 -2.35
CA PRO A 116 10.90 6.36 -1.28
C PRO A 116 11.13 4.96 -0.73
N VAL A 117 10.10 4.12 -0.64
CA VAL A 117 10.22 2.74 -0.14
C VAL A 117 11.14 1.93 -1.05
N PHE A 118 10.98 2.03 -2.36
CA PHE A 118 11.87 1.36 -3.31
C PHE A 118 13.29 1.93 -3.30
N VAL A 119 13.43 3.26 -3.29
CA VAL A 119 14.76 3.90 -3.29
C VAL A 119 15.55 3.56 -2.02
N ILE A 120 14.90 3.59 -0.86
CA ILE A 120 15.55 3.27 0.43
C ILE A 120 15.80 1.75 0.53
N GLY A 121 14.85 0.92 0.09
CA GLY A 121 15.00 -0.54 0.10
C GLY A 121 16.15 -1.02 -0.77
N GLU A 122 16.24 -0.54 -2.01
CA GLU A 122 17.35 -0.84 -2.92
C GLU A 122 18.67 -0.24 -2.41
N GLY A 123 18.63 0.98 -1.85
CA GLY A 123 19.82 1.61 -1.26
C GLY A 123 20.38 0.84 -0.06
N LEU A 124 19.53 0.21 0.74
CA LEU A 124 19.95 -0.65 1.86
C LEU A 124 20.56 -1.97 1.37
N LEU A 125 20.02 -2.58 0.32
CA LEU A 125 20.56 -3.82 -0.27
C LEU A 125 21.98 -3.64 -0.82
N VAL A 126 22.30 -2.46 -1.35
CA VAL A 126 23.64 -2.14 -1.88
C VAL A 126 24.67 -1.89 -0.75
N PHE A 127 24.23 -1.40 0.41
CA PHE A 127 25.14 -1.13 1.54
C PHE A 127 25.46 -2.37 2.39
N ASP A 128 24.65 -3.43 2.29
CA ASP A 128 24.85 -4.70 3.01
C ASP A 128 25.66 -5.76 2.21
N ILE A 129 26.09 -5.46 0.97
CA ILE A 129 27.02 -6.27 0.15
C ILE A 129 28.41 -5.62 0.14
#